data_AF-A0A9E4GEG3-F1
#
_entry.id   AF-A0A9E4GEG3-F1
#
_cell.length_a   1.000
_cell.length_b   1.000
_cell.length_c   1.000
_cell.angle_alpha   90.00
_cell.angle_beta   90.00
_cell.angle_gamma   90.00
#
_symmetry.space_group_name_H-M   'P 1'
#
loop_
_entity.id
_entity.type
_entity.pdbx_description
1 polymer ?
#
loop_
_entity_poly.entity_id
_entity_poly.type
_entity_poly.pdbx_seq_one_letter_code
_entity_poly.pdbx_strand_id
1 'polypeptide(L)'
;MTRDDGPDFIHIGEVGTVGGMQGVNEHGIAIDIETGADREAFIYPEDGLLTHSNHFCAPDVDSEVVRLWRLERLLRQSQELEVSTIKSAMADHFAHPHSICAHYDEDEPENLRLETNHSVVISLKQRTLHITDTQPCRSSFEEYPLAA
;
A
#
# COMPACT_ATOMS: atom_id res chain seq x y z
N MET A 1 -22.24 -8.91 3.85
CA MET A 1 -21.59 -10.14 4.32
C MET A 1 -20.50 -9.66 5.28
N THR A 2 -20.76 -9.74 6.58
CA THR A 2 -19.86 -9.28 7.65
C THR A 2 -19.00 -10.45 8.14
N ARG A 3 -17.71 -10.23 8.34
CA ARG A 3 -16.80 -11.19 9.00
C ARG A 3 -16.23 -10.50 10.23
N ASP A 4 -16.66 -10.94 11.41
CA ASP A 4 -16.23 -10.36 12.69
C ASP A 4 -14.78 -10.74 13.07
N ASP A 5 -14.19 -11.70 12.34
CA ASP A 5 -12.92 -12.36 12.65
C ASP A 5 -11.79 -12.09 11.64
N GLY A 6 -12.00 -11.19 10.67
CA GLY A 6 -10.98 -10.81 9.69
C GLY A 6 -10.02 -9.72 10.21
N PRO A 7 -8.77 -9.69 9.72
CA PRO A 7 -7.89 -8.55 9.91
C PRO A 7 -8.38 -7.29 9.16
N ASP A 8 -8.55 -6.17 9.87
CA ASP A 8 -8.94 -4.86 9.32
C ASP A 8 -7.69 -3.96 9.17
N PHE A 9 -6.88 -4.18 8.13
CA PHE A 9 -5.73 -3.32 7.86
C PHE A 9 -6.03 -2.28 6.80
N ILE A 10 -5.59 -1.05 7.08
CA ILE A 10 -5.48 -0.02 6.06
C ILE A 10 -4.04 0.00 5.57
N HIS A 11 -3.88 -0.18 4.27
CA HIS A 11 -2.67 0.20 3.56
C HIS A 11 -3.00 1.36 2.62
N ILE A 12 -2.37 2.51 2.84
CA ILE A 12 -2.41 3.66 1.92
C ILE A 12 -1.07 3.70 1.21
N GLY A 13 -1.09 3.47 -0.11
CA GLY A 13 0.06 3.68 -0.99
C GLY A 13 -0.32 4.68 -2.08
N GLU A 14 0.35 5.82 -2.14
CA GLU A 14 0.32 6.72 -3.30
C GLU A 14 1.71 7.28 -3.60
N VAL A 15 2.14 7.20 -4.87
CA VAL A 15 2.84 8.28 -5.62
C VAL A 15 2.58 8.13 -7.13
N GLY A 16 1.72 8.97 -7.76
CA GLY A 16 1.57 9.05 -9.23
C GLY A 16 0.19 9.49 -9.77
N THR A 17 0.19 10.21 -10.90
CA THR A 17 -0.79 11.11 -11.57
C THR A 17 -2.29 10.73 -11.68
N VAL A 18 -2.75 9.59 -11.16
CA VAL A 18 -4.15 9.15 -11.21
C VAL A 18 -4.86 9.45 -9.90
N GLY A 19 -6.07 10.04 -9.96
CA GLY A 19 -6.87 10.29 -8.76
C GLY A 19 -7.46 8.99 -8.24
N GLY A 20 -6.86 8.42 -7.20
CA GLY A 20 -7.38 7.29 -6.44
C GLY A 20 -8.00 7.75 -5.12
N MET A 21 -9.23 7.32 -4.81
CA MET A 21 -9.83 7.52 -3.48
C MET A 21 -10.10 6.19 -2.81
N GLN A 22 -9.42 5.95 -1.69
CA GLN A 22 -9.59 4.75 -0.88
C GLN A 22 -10.42 5.08 0.36
N GLY A 23 -11.45 4.28 0.60
CA GLY A 23 -12.31 4.37 1.78
C GLY A 23 -12.34 3.04 2.50
N VAL A 24 -12.20 3.06 3.82
CA VAL A 24 -12.15 1.85 4.66
C VAL A 24 -12.80 2.11 6.03
N ASN A 25 -13.27 1.07 6.72
CA ASN A 25 -13.74 1.18 8.10
C ASN A 25 -13.34 -0.01 8.98
N GLU A 26 -13.60 0.10 10.29
CA GLU A 26 -13.28 -0.91 11.30
C GLU A 26 -14.18 -2.17 11.26
N HIS A 27 -15.04 -2.28 10.24
CA HIS A 27 -15.95 -3.39 10.03
C HIS A 27 -15.63 -4.16 8.74
N GLY A 28 -14.41 -4.00 8.22
CA GLY A 28 -13.94 -4.70 7.02
C GLY A 28 -14.57 -4.23 5.71
N ILE A 29 -15.18 -3.03 5.69
CA ILE A 29 -15.64 -2.42 4.44
C ILE A 29 -14.47 -1.63 3.88
N ALA A 30 -14.14 -1.90 2.61
CA ALA A 30 -13.14 -1.16 1.87
C ALA A 30 -13.59 -0.95 0.41
N ILE A 31 -13.18 0.16 -0.18
CA ILE A 31 -13.41 0.53 -1.57
C ILE A 31 -12.23 1.36 -2.06
N ASP A 32 -11.87 1.15 -3.31
CA ASP A 32 -10.97 2.02 -4.05
C ASP A 32 -11.67 2.53 -5.31
N ILE A 33 -11.48 3.81 -5.59
CA ILE A 33 -12.13 4.52 -6.68
C ILE A 33 -11.04 5.12 -7.54
N GLU A 34 -10.83 4.54 -8.72
CA GLU A 34 -9.93 5.08 -9.73
C GLU A 34 -10.70 6.00 -10.67
N THR A 35 -10.22 7.23 -10.84
CA THR A 35 -10.85 8.22 -11.73
C THR A 35 -9.93 8.61 -12.88
N GLY A 36 -10.46 8.54 -14.09
CA GLY A 36 -9.88 9.09 -15.31
C GLY A 36 -10.77 10.21 -15.89
N ALA A 37 -10.31 10.86 -16.95
CA ALA A 37 -11.00 12.02 -17.53
C ALA A 37 -12.48 11.74 -17.90
N ASP A 38 -12.77 10.54 -18.42
CA ASP A 38 -14.10 10.15 -18.91
C ASP A 38 -14.61 8.83 -18.31
N ARG A 39 -13.96 8.33 -17.24
CA ARG A 39 -14.28 7.01 -16.66
C ARG A 39 -13.95 6.92 -15.18
N GLU A 40 -14.74 6.14 -14.47
CA GLU A 40 -14.50 5.72 -13.10
C GLU A 40 -14.50 4.19 -12.99
N ALA A 41 -13.65 3.67 -12.12
CA ALA A 41 -13.65 2.26 -11.74
C ALA A 41 -13.78 2.15 -10.22
N PHE A 42 -14.56 1.16 -9.78
CA PHE A 42 -14.74 0.82 -8.38
C PHE A 42 -14.12 -0.54 -8.15
N ILE A 43 -13.14 -0.60 -7.25
CA ILE A 43 -12.43 -1.81 -6.88
C ILE A 43 -12.82 -2.16 -5.46
N TYR A 44 -13.20 -3.42 -5.26
CA TYR A 44 -13.59 -3.97 -3.96
C TYR A 44 -12.57 -5.03 -3.53
N PRO A 45 -12.41 -5.28 -2.22
CA PRO A 45 -11.51 -6.31 -1.73
C PRO A 45 -11.84 -7.69 -2.29
N GLU A 46 -10.80 -8.45 -2.61
CA GLU A 46 -10.87 -9.86 -2.96
C GLU A 46 -10.27 -10.67 -1.81
N ASP A 47 -11.09 -11.54 -1.21
CA ASP A 47 -10.74 -12.32 -0.01
C ASP A 47 -10.27 -11.45 1.17
N GLY A 48 -10.86 -10.26 1.32
CA GLY A 48 -10.53 -9.32 2.40
C GLY A 48 -9.24 -8.54 2.19
N LEU A 49 -8.61 -8.65 1.02
CA LEU A 49 -7.43 -7.88 0.64
C LEU A 49 -7.76 -6.93 -0.51
N LEU A 50 -7.36 -5.67 -0.37
CA LEU A 50 -7.36 -4.67 -1.43
C LEU A 50 -5.98 -4.02 -1.45
N THR A 51 -5.35 -4.01 -2.62
CA THR A 51 -4.04 -3.40 -2.86
C THR A 51 -4.11 -2.61 -4.15
N HIS A 52 -3.41 -1.48 -4.19
CA HIS A 52 -3.38 -0.58 -5.35
C HIS A 52 -1.97 -0.02 -5.52
N SER A 53 -1.61 0.34 -6.75
CA SER A 53 -0.41 1.12 -7.07
C SER A 53 -0.73 2.10 -8.22
N ASN A 54 0.24 2.83 -8.75
CA ASN A 54 -0.04 4.03 -9.54
C ASN A 54 -0.39 3.81 -11.03
N HIS A 55 -0.80 2.58 -11.38
CA HIS A 55 -1.26 2.23 -12.73
C HIS A 55 -2.76 1.96 -12.73
N PHE A 56 -3.45 2.36 -13.81
CA PHE A 56 -4.77 1.77 -14.11
C PHE A 56 -4.60 0.27 -14.29
N CYS A 57 -5.48 -0.55 -13.73
CA CYS A 57 -5.45 -2.01 -13.80
C CYS A 57 -5.73 -2.58 -15.23
N ALA A 58 -4.97 -2.13 -16.23
CA ALA A 58 -4.95 -2.57 -17.61
C ALA A 58 -3.50 -2.90 -18.03
N PRO A 59 -3.29 -3.85 -18.96
CA PRO A 59 -2.09 -4.65 -19.02
C PRO A 59 -0.99 -3.98 -19.87
N ASP A 60 -0.18 -3.13 -19.25
CA ASP A 60 1.18 -2.90 -19.72
C ASP A 60 2.13 -3.07 -18.53
N VAL A 61 3.18 -3.88 -18.73
CA VAL A 61 4.05 -4.35 -17.64
C VAL A 61 5.05 -3.26 -17.26
N ASP A 62 4.59 -2.28 -16.49
CA ASP A 62 5.41 -1.27 -15.85
C ASP A 62 5.97 -1.77 -14.50
N SER A 63 7.05 -1.16 -14.01
CA SER A 63 7.66 -1.40 -12.69
C SER A 63 6.62 -1.38 -11.55
N GLU A 64 5.57 -0.58 -11.69
CA GLU A 64 4.47 -0.45 -10.74
C GLU A 64 3.55 -1.67 -10.67
N VAL A 65 3.40 -2.38 -11.80
CA VAL A 65 2.68 -3.66 -11.89
C VAL A 65 3.47 -4.72 -11.12
N VAL A 66 4.80 -4.70 -11.22
CA VAL A 66 5.68 -5.61 -10.48
C VAL A 66 5.60 -5.34 -8.97
N ARG A 67 5.58 -4.07 -8.54
CA ARG A 67 5.40 -3.69 -7.13
C ARG A 67 4.06 -4.18 -6.59
N LEU A 68 2.97 -3.96 -7.31
CA LEU A 68 1.63 -4.39 -6.89
C LEU A 68 1.56 -5.91 -6.76
N TRP A 69 1.98 -6.64 -7.80
CA TRP A 69 2.01 -8.11 -7.78
C TRP A 69 2.87 -8.65 -6.63
N ARG A 70 4.03 -8.04 -6.39
CA ARG A 70 4.94 -8.44 -5.31
C ARG A 70 4.29 -8.24 -3.95
N LEU A 71 3.67 -7.08 -3.72
CA LEU A 71 2.99 -6.76 -2.47
C LEU A 71 1.85 -7.74 -2.21
N GLU A 72 0.98 -7.92 -3.19
CA GLU A 72 -0.15 -8.85 -3.11
C GLU A 72 0.34 -10.26 -2.78
N ARG A 73 1.40 -10.73 -3.43
CA ARG A 73 2.00 -12.04 -3.14
C ARG A 73 2.51 -12.14 -1.70
N LEU A 74 3.22 -11.14 -1.18
CA LEU A 74 3.72 -11.13 0.19
C LEU A 74 2.58 -11.19 1.21
N LEU A 75 1.53 -10.40 0.98
CA LEU A 75 0.37 -10.33 1.88
C LEU A 75 -0.46 -11.62 1.82
N ARG A 76 -0.76 -12.16 0.63
CA ARG A 76 -1.55 -13.40 0.48
C ARG A 76 -0.81 -14.66 0.94
N GLN A 77 0.52 -14.66 0.96
CA GLN A 77 1.31 -15.77 1.51
C GLN A 77 1.31 -15.81 3.04
N SER A 78 0.89 -14.73 3.68
CA SER A 78 0.86 -14.64 5.13
C SER A 78 -0.39 -15.32 5.67
N GLN A 79 -0.21 -16.20 6.66
CA GLN A 79 -1.33 -16.92 7.27
C GLN A 79 -2.29 -15.98 8.01
N GLU A 80 -1.72 -14.96 8.67
CA GLU A 80 -2.43 -13.84 9.27
C GLU A 80 -1.76 -12.56 8.80
N LEU A 81 -2.57 -11.61 8.35
CA LEU A 81 -2.09 -10.25 8.20
C LEU A 81 -1.96 -9.70 9.62
N GLU A 82 -0.77 -9.22 9.94
CA GLU A 82 -0.46 -8.55 11.20
C GLU A 82 0.28 -7.27 10.86
N VAL A 83 0.23 -6.28 11.76
CA VAL A 83 0.94 -5.00 11.54
C VAL A 83 2.42 -5.25 11.20
N SER A 84 3.06 -6.21 11.88
CA SER A 84 4.45 -6.60 11.62
C SER A 84 4.66 -7.13 10.21
N THR A 85 3.78 -8.00 9.73
CA THR A 85 3.81 -8.57 8.37
C THR A 85 3.72 -7.47 7.32
N ILE A 86 2.82 -6.50 7.50
CA ILE A 86 2.67 -5.36 6.59
C ILE A 86 3.92 -4.50 6.61
N LYS A 87 4.44 -4.15 7.79
CA LYS A 87 5.69 -3.39 7.93
C LYS A 87 6.85 -4.09 7.21
N SER A 88 6.96 -5.41 7.32
CA SER A 88 7.97 -6.20 6.60
C SER A 88 7.76 -6.18 5.09
N ALA A 89 6.53 -6.30 4.60
CA ALA A 89 6.23 -6.21 3.17
C ALA A 89 6.57 -4.83 2.59
N MET A 90 6.34 -3.75 3.36
CA MET A 90 6.69 -2.38 2.98
C MET A 90 8.20 -2.15 2.87
N ALA A 91 9.00 -2.95 3.57
CA ALA A 91 10.45 -2.90 3.53
C ALA A 91 11.07 -3.80 2.44
N ASP A 92 10.27 -4.45 1.59
CA ASP A 92 10.76 -5.38 0.56
C ASP A 92 11.52 -4.66 -0.57
N HIS A 93 12.65 -5.27 -0.98
CA HIS A 93 13.55 -4.76 -2.03
C HIS A 93 13.54 -5.59 -3.32
N PHE A 94 12.50 -6.39 -3.57
CA PHE A 94 12.40 -7.07 -4.86
C PHE A 94 12.29 -6.03 -5.99
N ALA A 95 13.15 -6.15 -7.01
CA ALA A 95 13.32 -5.18 -8.11
C ALA A 95 13.96 -3.83 -7.70
N HIS A 96 14.84 -3.82 -6.69
CA HIS A 96 15.66 -2.65 -6.35
C HIS A 96 16.37 -2.03 -7.57
N PRO A 97 16.43 -0.69 -7.73
CA PRO A 97 15.98 0.34 -6.77
C PRO A 97 14.48 0.67 -6.82
N HIS A 98 13.75 0.22 -7.84
CA HIS A 98 12.30 0.45 -8.02
C HIS A 98 11.40 -0.54 -7.27
N SER A 99 11.85 -0.98 -6.09
CA SER A 99 11.14 -1.93 -5.23
C SER A 99 9.95 -1.29 -4.49
N ILE A 100 9.23 -2.09 -3.68
CA ILE A 100 8.18 -1.56 -2.78
C ILE A 100 8.77 -0.49 -1.85
N CYS A 101 9.87 -0.81 -1.17
CA CYS A 101 10.72 0.19 -0.53
C CYS A 101 11.65 0.76 -1.62
N ALA A 102 11.23 1.80 -2.33
CA ALA A 102 12.01 2.41 -3.40
C ALA A 102 13.21 3.19 -2.84
N HIS A 103 14.33 3.15 -3.57
CA HIS A 103 15.55 3.90 -3.23
C HIS A 103 15.94 4.80 -4.38
N TYR A 104 16.58 5.90 -4.02
CA TYR A 104 17.11 6.85 -4.99
C TYR A 104 18.05 6.17 -6.00
N ASP A 105 17.80 6.41 -7.28
CA ASP A 105 18.62 5.95 -8.40
C ASP A 105 19.26 7.18 -9.09
N GLU A 106 20.60 7.24 -9.08
CA GLU A 106 21.36 8.32 -9.72
C GLU A 106 21.32 8.22 -11.25
N ASP A 107 21.14 7.01 -11.80
CA ASP A 107 21.15 6.74 -13.23
C ASP A 107 19.79 7.08 -13.89
N GLU A 108 18.73 7.19 -13.10
CA GLU A 108 17.39 7.59 -13.56
C GLU A 108 17.37 9.10 -13.91
N PRO A 109 16.68 9.53 -15.00
CA PRO A 109 16.49 10.94 -15.30
C PRO A 109 15.88 11.71 -14.13
N GLU A 110 16.35 12.93 -13.88
CA GLU A 110 15.97 13.73 -12.70
C GLU A 110 14.45 13.83 -12.48
N ASN A 111 13.67 13.93 -13.57
CA ASN A 111 12.22 14.04 -13.52
C ASN A 111 11.47 12.70 -13.32
N LEU A 112 12.18 11.58 -13.29
CA LEU A 112 11.66 10.22 -13.09
C LEU A 112 12.21 9.58 -11.80
N ARG A 113 13.19 10.21 -11.14
CA ARG A 113 13.73 9.74 -9.86
C ARG A 113 12.64 9.70 -8.79
N LEU A 114 12.57 8.56 -8.10
CA LEU A 114 11.60 8.30 -7.05
C LEU A 114 12.25 7.53 -5.91
N GLU A 115 11.86 7.84 -4.69
CA GLU A 115 12.23 7.06 -3.51
C GLU A 115 11.07 7.03 -2.49
N THR A 116 11.04 6.01 -1.64
CA THR A 116 10.10 5.97 -0.52
C THR A 116 10.55 6.92 0.57
N ASN A 117 9.80 8.00 0.79
CA ASN A 117 10.09 8.95 1.87
C ASN A 117 9.48 8.53 3.20
N HIS A 118 8.30 7.93 3.21
CA HIS A 118 7.60 7.51 4.42
C HIS A 118 6.80 6.24 4.14
N SER A 119 6.50 5.49 5.19
CA SER A 119 5.55 4.37 5.15
C SER A 119 4.55 4.53 6.29
N VAL A 120 3.27 4.33 5.99
CA VAL A 120 2.17 4.44 6.95
C VAL A 120 1.42 3.12 7.01
N VAL A 121 1.15 2.64 8.22
CA VAL A 121 0.29 1.49 8.49
C VAL A 121 -0.73 1.91 9.54
N ILE A 122 -2.02 1.75 9.27
CA ILE A 122 -3.07 2.10 10.22
C ILE A 122 -3.82 0.84 10.65
N SER A 123 -3.80 0.58 11.95
CA SER A 123 -4.55 -0.50 12.59
C SER A 123 -5.85 0.06 13.17
N LEU A 124 -6.99 -0.25 12.56
CA LEU A 124 -8.28 0.29 12.98
C LEU A 124 -8.78 -0.31 14.29
N LYS A 125 -8.62 -1.63 14.49
CA LYS A 125 -9.00 -2.29 15.75
C LYS A 125 -8.18 -1.76 16.94
N GLN A 126 -6.88 -1.55 16.73
CA GLN A 126 -6.00 -1.03 17.78
C GLN A 126 -6.06 0.50 17.89
N ARG A 127 -6.65 1.17 16.89
CA ARG A 127 -6.70 2.62 16.77
C ARG A 127 -5.31 3.26 16.81
N THR A 128 -4.39 2.71 16.04
CA THR A 128 -3.00 3.14 16.01
C THR A 128 -2.55 3.42 14.59
N LEU A 129 -1.96 4.59 14.37
CA LEU A 129 -1.19 4.94 13.19
C LEU A 129 0.28 4.64 13.46
N HIS A 130 0.90 3.87 12.58
CA HIS A 130 2.33 3.62 12.56
C HIS A 130 2.94 4.35 11.37
N ILE A 131 3.98 5.15 11.57
CA ILE A 131 4.62 5.94 10.51
C ILE A 131 6.14 5.92 10.63
N THR A 132 6.84 5.98 9.50
CA THR A 132 8.31 6.14 9.45
C THR A 132 8.71 7.52 8.96
N ASP A 133 9.82 8.05 9.49
CA ASP A 133 10.41 9.31 9.02
C ASP A 133 11.17 9.20 7.69
N THR A 134 11.60 7.99 7.33
CA THR A 134 12.28 7.69 6.05
C THR A 134 11.79 6.36 5.48
N GLN A 135 12.54 5.74 4.55
CA GLN A 135 12.29 4.38 4.09
C GLN A 135 12.01 3.41 5.27
N PRO A 136 11.00 2.52 5.15
CA PRO A 136 10.67 1.55 6.20
C PRO A 136 11.77 0.52 6.49
N CYS A 137 12.76 0.37 5.60
CA CYS A 137 13.93 -0.47 5.85
C CYS A 137 15.05 0.23 6.64
N ARG A 138 14.99 1.57 6.82
CA ARG A 138 16.01 2.38 7.49
C ARG A 138 15.52 3.03 8.78
N SER A 139 14.21 3.22 8.92
CA SER A 139 13.57 3.83 10.08
C SER A 139 12.67 2.86 10.81
N SER A 140 12.60 2.99 12.14
CA SER A 140 11.55 2.38 12.95
C SER A 140 10.21 3.09 12.71
N PHE A 141 9.12 2.34 12.90
CA PHE A 141 7.78 2.91 12.92
C PHE A 141 7.48 3.54 14.28
N GLU A 142 7.20 4.84 14.29
CA GLU A 142 6.62 5.54 15.42
C GLU A 142 5.11 5.30 15.50
N GLU A 143 4.54 5.31 16.70
CA GLU A 143 3.14 4.97 16.93
C GLU A 143 2.36 6.16 17.50
N TYR A 144 1.21 6.45 16.90
CA TYR A 144 0.32 7.52 17.28
C TYR A 144 -1.10 6.99 17.47
N PRO A 145 -1.76 7.26 18.61
CA PRO A 145 -3.14 6.84 18.82
C PRO A 145 -4.11 7.68 17.96
N LEU A 146 -5.15 7.02 17.44
CA LEU A 146 -6.25 7.67 16.74
C LEU A 146 -7.33 8.10 17.75
N ALA A 147 -7.83 9.33 17.60
CA ALA A 147 -8.91 9.87 18.43
C ALA A 147 -10.16 8.99 18.37
N ALA A 148 -10.91 8.90 19.48
CA ALA A 148 -12.11 8.08 19.65
C ALA A 148 -13.28 8.52 18.75
#